data_AF-A0A2V9JX99-F1
#
_entry.id   AF-A0A2V9JX99-F1
#
_cell.length_a   1.000
_cell.length_b   1.000
_cell.length_c   1.000
_cell.angle_alpha   90.00
_cell.angle_beta   90.00
_cell.angle_gamma   90.00
#
_symmetry.space_group_name_H-M   'P 1'
#
loop_
_entity.id
_entity.type
_entity.pdbx_description
1 polymer ?
#
loop_
_entity_poly.entity_id
_entity_poly.type
_entity_poly.pdbx_seq_one_letter_code
_entity_poly.pdbx_strand_id
1 'polypeptide(L)'
;MFPFHGVDFLEIDSLFSDEEKLVRRAVREFVEKEVIPHIEEWNREGKFPKHLVPLMAELGFYGANLQGYGCADMSNVQYGLIMQELERGDSGLRSFVSVQGALVMYPIKEYG
;
A
#
# COMPACT_ATOMS: atom_id res chain seq x y z
N MET A 1 18.56 8.49 -7.51
CA MET A 1 18.29 7.99 -6.14
C MET A 1 18.69 6.52 -6.11
N PHE A 2 19.31 6.04 -5.02
CA PHE A 2 19.67 4.62 -4.92
C PHE A 2 18.42 3.79 -4.60
N PRO A 3 18.26 2.59 -5.17
CA PRO A 3 17.12 1.73 -4.88
C PRO A 3 17.11 1.33 -3.40
N PHE A 4 15.95 1.43 -2.75
CA PHE A 4 15.78 1.01 -1.36
C PHE A 4 15.98 -0.52 -1.23
N HIS A 5 16.92 -0.92 -0.38
CA HIS A 5 17.18 -2.34 -0.07
C HIS A 5 16.77 -2.75 1.36
N GLY A 6 16.43 -1.80 2.24
CA GLY A 6 16.07 -2.10 3.62
C GLY A 6 17.17 -2.84 4.39
N VAL A 7 16.87 -3.18 5.65
CA VAL A 7 17.68 -4.09 6.46
C VAL A 7 16.81 -5.28 6.84
N ASP A 8 17.39 -6.48 6.85
CA ASP A 8 16.70 -7.70 7.26
C ASP A 8 17.57 -8.53 8.21
N PHE A 9 17.73 -8.03 9.43
CA PHE A 9 18.63 -8.63 10.42
C PHE A 9 18.17 -10.01 10.91
N LEU A 10 16.87 -10.27 10.88
CA LEU A 10 16.26 -11.51 11.37
C LEU A 10 15.84 -12.45 10.23
N GLU A 11 16.23 -12.14 8.99
CA GLU A 11 15.84 -12.90 7.81
C GLU A 11 14.31 -13.08 7.70
N ILE A 12 13.54 -12.05 8.08
CA ILE A 12 12.07 -12.04 7.99
C ILE A 12 11.62 -12.29 6.55
N ASP A 13 12.42 -11.87 5.57
CA ASP A 13 12.07 -12.10 4.17
C ASP A 13 11.98 -13.59 3.83
N SER A 14 12.71 -14.47 4.52
CA SER A 14 12.60 -15.92 4.31
C SER A 14 11.22 -16.48 4.68
N LEU A 15 10.45 -15.76 5.50
CA LEU A 15 9.13 -16.16 5.97
C LEU A 15 8.00 -15.84 4.98
N PHE A 16 8.27 -14.97 4.00
CA PHE A 16 7.28 -14.61 2.98
C PHE A 16 7.35 -15.53 1.77
N SER A 17 6.19 -15.85 1.22
CA SER A 17 6.04 -16.49 -0.08
C SER A 17 6.54 -15.59 -1.22
N ASP A 18 6.79 -16.19 -2.38
CA ASP A 18 7.20 -15.45 -3.59
C ASP A 18 6.12 -14.45 -4.04
N GLU A 19 4.85 -14.78 -3.84
CA GLU A 19 3.72 -13.92 -4.16
C GLU A 19 3.64 -12.71 -3.22
N GLU A 20 3.82 -12.91 -1.92
CA GLU A 20 3.91 -11.81 -0.93
C GLU A 20 5.08 -10.88 -1.24
N LYS A 21 6.24 -11.45 -1.58
CA LYS A 21 7.40 -10.66 -2.01
C LYS A 21 7.13 -9.90 -3.30
N LEU A 22 6.39 -10.49 -4.23
CA LEU A 22 6.01 -9.85 -5.49
C LEU A 22 5.09 -8.65 -5.24
N VAL A 23 4.05 -8.80 -4.40
CA VAL A 23 3.17 -7.70 -3.98
C VAL A 23 3.99 -6.58 -3.36
N ARG A 24 4.87 -6.89 -2.40
CA ARG A 24 5.73 -5.87 -1.77
C ARG A 24 6.61 -5.14 -2.79
N ARG A 25 7.23 -5.87 -3.73
CA ARG A 25 8.05 -5.24 -4.79
C ARG A 25 7.22 -4.32 -5.68
N ALA A 26 6.02 -4.74 -6.09
CA ALA A 26 5.15 -3.92 -6.93
C ALA A 26 4.75 -2.61 -6.24
N VAL A 27 4.36 -2.67 -4.96
CA VAL A 27 4.02 -1.47 -4.17
C VAL A 27 5.25 -0.59 -3.96
N ARG A 28 6.42 -1.19 -3.69
CA ARG A 28 7.68 -0.44 -3.58
C ARG A 28 7.99 0.34 -4.86
N GLU A 29 7.82 -0.29 -6.02
CA GLU A 29 8.04 0.38 -7.31
C GLU A 29 7.07 1.53 -7.54
N PHE A 30 5.78 1.36 -7.20
CA PHE A 30 4.80 2.45 -7.23
C PHE A 30 5.26 3.61 -6.33
N VAL A 31 5.68 3.32 -5.10
CA VAL A 31 6.13 4.35 -4.15
C VAL A 31 7.40 5.06 -4.65
N GLU A 32 8.40 4.33 -5.14
CA GLU A 32 9.63 4.92 -5.69
C GLU A 32 9.38 5.81 -6.90
N LYS A 33 8.44 5.44 -7.78
CA LYS A 33 8.19 6.16 -9.04
C LYS A 33 7.20 7.32 -8.86
N GLU A 34 6.11 7.11 -8.14
CA GLU A 34 4.97 8.02 -8.10
C GLU A 34 4.93 8.90 -6.85
N VAL A 35 5.54 8.46 -5.73
CA VAL A 35 5.40 9.12 -4.42
C VAL A 35 6.68 9.83 -4.01
N ILE A 36 7.78 9.10 -3.91
CA ILE A 36 9.07 9.59 -3.37
C ILE A 36 9.57 10.87 -4.06
N PRO A 37 9.47 11.04 -5.39
CA PRO A 37 9.97 12.25 -6.05
C PRO A 37 9.21 13.53 -5.68
N HIS A 38 7.99 13.42 -5.16
CA HIS A 38 7.07 14.55 -5.00
C HIS A 38 6.59 14.76 -3.56
N ILE A 39 6.71 13.76 -2.70
CA ILE A 39 6.08 13.77 -1.38
C ILE A 39 6.54 14.93 -0.48
N GLU A 40 7.81 15.35 -0.57
CA GLU A 40 8.32 16.46 0.23
C GLU A 40 7.55 17.77 -0.05
N GLU A 41 7.35 18.10 -1.32
CA GLU A 41 6.60 19.28 -1.75
C GLU A 41 5.14 19.17 -1.31
N TRP A 42 4.49 18.04 -1.60
CA TRP A 42 3.10 17.81 -1.24
C TRP A 42 2.86 17.94 0.26
N ASN A 43 3.75 17.39 1.09
CA ASN A 43 3.66 17.51 2.53
C ASN A 43 3.86 18.97 3.00
N ARG A 44 4.88 19.68 2.48
CA ARG A 44 5.13 21.10 2.83
C ARG A 44 3.95 22.01 2.48
N GLU A 45 3.24 21.70 1.39
CA GLU A 45 2.08 22.46 0.93
C GLU A 45 0.75 22.01 1.55
N GLY A 46 0.72 20.92 2.32
CA GLY A 46 -0.53 20.33 2.82
C GLY A 46 -1.44 19.82 1.71
N LYS A 47 -0.86 19.38 0.58
CA LYS A 47 -1.57 18.99 -0.63
C LYS A 47 -1.64 17.47 -0.74
N PHE A 48 -2.86 16.93 -0.80
CA PHE A 48 -3.05 15.50 -1.06
C PHE A 48 -3.00 15.18 -2.56
N PRO A 49 -2.23 14.17 -3.01
CA PRO A 49 -2.10 13.81 -4.43
C PRO A 49 -3.31 13.03 -4.93
N LYS A 50 -4.45 13.72 -5.13
CA LYS A 50 -5.73 13.10 -5.56
C LYS A 50 -5.65 12.29 -6.85
N HIS A 51 -4.70 12.61 -7.74
CA HIS A 51 -4.50 11.87 -8.99
C HIS A 51 -4.00 10.43 -8.77
N LEU A 52 -3.38 10.14 -7.62
CA LEU A 52 -2.95 8.78 -7.27
C LEU A 52 -4.10 7.89 -6.78
N VAL A 53 -5.23 8.49 -6.39
CA VAL A 53 -6.39 7.73 -5.87
C VAL A 53 -6.91 6.68 -6.87
N PRO A 54 -7.23 7.02 -8.13
CA PRO A 54 -7.65 6.03 -9.12
C PRO A 54 -6.56 5.01 -9.44
N LEU A 55 -5.29 5.43 -9.52
CA LEU A 55 -4.17 4.52 -9.77
C LEU A 55 -4.02 3.48 -8.66
N MET A 56 -4.13 3.88 -7.39
CA MET A 56 -4.14 2.95 -6.26
C MET A 56 -5.36 2.01 -6.26
N ALA A 57 -6.49 2.40 -6.87
CA ALA A 57 -7.64 1.50 -7.07
C ALA A 57 -7.34 0.44 -8.13
N GLU A 58 -6.78 0.84 -9.26
CA GLU A 58 -6.38 -0.06 -10.35
C GLU A 58 -5.33 -1.09 -9.90
N LEU A 59 -4.44 -0.68 -9.00
CA LEU A 59 -3.42 -1.55 -8.38
C LEU A 59 -3.98 -2.44 -7.25
N GLY A 60 -5.26 -2.29 -6.90
CA GLY A 60 -5.93 -3.15 -5.91
C GLY A 60 -5.57 -2.87 -4.45
N PHE A 61 -5.13 -1.65 -4.11
CA PHE A 61 -4.68 -1.34 -2.74
C PHE A 61 -5.83 -1.19 -1.73
N TYR A 62 -7.03 -0.80 -2.18
CA TYR A 62 -8.17 -0.61 -1.30
C TYR A 62 -8.88 -1.92 -1.01
N GLY A 63 -9.05 -2.24 0.28
CA GLY A 63 -9.69 -3.48 0.70
C GLY A 63 -9.00 -4.72 0.11
N ALA A 64 -7.67 -4.68 -0.05
CA ALA A 64 -6.91 -5.71 -0.74
C ALA A 64 -7.18 -7.11 -0.19
N ASN A 65 -7.37 -7.22 1.12
CA ASN A 65 -7.65 -8.48 1.83
C ASN A 65 -9.14 -8.85 1.92
N LEU A 66 -10.03 -8.11 1.26
CA LEU A 66 -11.45 -8.43 1.22
C LEU A 66 -11.75 -9.35 0.03
N GLN A 67 -12.65 -10.31 0.25
CA GLN A 67 -13.04 -11.27 -0.77
C GLN A 67 -14.30 -10.81 -1.52
N GLY A 68 -14.32 -11.04 -2.84
CA GLY A 68 -15.44 -10.69 -3.71
C GLY A 68 -15.52 -9.20 -4.07
N TYR A 69 -16.64 -8.76 -4.64
CA TYR A 69 -16.94 -7.35 -4.93
C TYR A 69 -15.91 -6.59 -5.79
N GLY A 70 -15.09 -7.31 -6.57
CA GLY A 70 -13.99 -6.72 -7.34
C GLY A 70 -12.75 -6.34 -6.52
N CYS A 71 -12.67 -6.79 -5.26
CA CYS A 71 -11.48 -6.66 -4.42
C CYS A 71 -10.41 -7.69 -4.82
N ALA A 72 -9.16 -7.44 -4.42
CA ALA A 72 -8.00 -8.21 -4.86
C ALA A 72 -7.87 -9.61 -4.23
N ASP A 73 -8.66 -9.93 -3.19
CA ASP A 73 -8.67 -11.22 -2.49
C ASP A 73 -7.29 -11.68 -2.00
N MET A 74 -6.47 -10.71 -1.56
CA MET A 74 -5.13 -10.92 -1.04
C MET A 74 -5.13 -11.43 0.40
N SER A 75 -4.03 -12.04 0.83
CA SER A 75 -3.80 -12.41 2.22
C SER A 75 -3.65 -11.18 3.12
N ASN A 76 -3.89 -11.34 4.43
CA ASN A 76 -3.61 -10.29 5.41
C ASN A 76 -2.12 -9.91 5.45
N VAL A 77 -1.21 -10.83 5.13
CA VAL A 77 0.22 -10.56 5.02
C VAL A 77 0.50 -9.66 3.82
N GLN A 78 -0.06 -9.97 2.65
CA GLN A 78 0.03 -9.12 1.45
C GLN A 78 -0.53 -7.72 1.74
N TYR A 79 -1.67 -7.59 2.41
CA TYR A 79 -2.21 -6.30 2.85
C TYR A 79 -1.25 -5.55 3.79
N GLY A 80 -0.65 -6.24 4.78
CA GLY A 80 0.36 -5.66 5.65
C GLY A 80 1.59 -5.15 4.89
N LEU A 81 2.06 -5.90 3.89
CA LEU A 81 3.18 -5.51 3.04
C LEU A 81 2.85 -4.31 2.14
N ILE A 82 1.62 -4.20 1.64
CA ILE A 82 1.13 -2.99 0.95
C ILE A 82 1.20 -1.79 1.89
N MET A 83 0.65 -1.91 3.11
CA MET A 83 0.67 -0.82 4.09
C MET A 83 2.11 -0.41 4.46
N GLN A 84 3.01 -1.38 4.64
CA GLN A 84 4.41 -1.14 4.97
C GLN A 84 5.11 -0.30 3.88
N GLU A 85 4.94 -0.66 2.61
CA GLU A 85 5.60 0.07 1.51
C GLU A 85 4.96 1.44 1.27
N LEU A 86 3.63 1.56 1.38
CA LEU A 86 2.97 2.87 1.31
C LEU A 86 3.46 3.82 2.41
N GLU A 87 3.59 3.33 3.65
CA GLU A 87 4.08 4.11 4.78
C GLU A 87 5.54 4.52 4.62
N ARG A 88 6.36 3.69 3.97
CA ARG A 88 7.72 4.05 3.59
C ARG A 88 7.76 5.27 2.66
N GLY A 89 6.74 5.44 1.82
CA GLY A 89 6.54 6.63 1.01
C GLY A 89 5.99 7.80 1.81
N ASP A 90 4.83 7.58 2.44
CA ASP A 90 4.12 8.58 3.24
C ASP A 90 3.05 7.95 4.14
N SER A 91 3.03 8.33 5.41
CA SER A 91 1.98 7.92 6.35
C SER A 91 0.60 8.48 5.98
N GLY A 92 0.51 9.63 5.30
CA GLY A 92 -0.75 10.19 4.82
C GLY A 92 -1.42 9.31 3.74
N LEU A 93 -0.65 8.86 2.75
CA LEU A 93 -1.11 7.89 1.74
C LEU A 93 -1.53 6.57 2.37
N ARG A 94 -0.72 5.98 3.25
CA ARG A 94 -1.10 4.75 3.97
C ARG A 94 -2.36 4.97 4.81
N SER A 95 -2.54 6.13 5.43
CA SER A 95 -3.75 6.47 6.19
C SER A 95 -4.99 6.51 5.31
N PHE A 96 -4.88 7.11 4.13
CA PHE A 96 -5.97 7.13 3.16
C PHE A 96 -6.40 5.72 2.74
N VAL A 97 -5.44 4.85 2.36
CA VAL A 97 -5.73 3.47 1.97
C VAL A 97 -6.31 2.66 3.13
N SER A 98 -5.78 2.83 4.34
CA SER A 98 -6.27 2.15 5.56
C SER A 98 -7.70 2.56 5.91
N VAL A 99 -8.02 3.86 5.89
CA VAL A 99 -9.39 4.33 6.14
C VAL A 99 -10.34 3.75 5.09
N GLN A 100 -9.99 3.83 3.82
CA GLN A 100 -10.84 3.31 2.74
C GLN A 100 -11.07 1.80 2.86
N GLY A 101 -10.01 1.02 3.07
CA GLY A 101 -10.11 -0.44 3.15
C GLY A 101 -10.72 -0.92 4.47
N ALA A 102 -10.10 -0.58 5.60
CA ALA A 102 -10.41 -1.16 6.90
C ALA A 102 -11.56 -0.44 7.65
N LEU A 103 -11.78 0.85 7.39
CA LEU A 103 -12.77 1.64 8.13
C LEU A 103 -14.02 2.00 7.31
N VAL A 104 -14.02 1.73 6.01
CA VAL A 104 -15.18 1.93 5.12
C VAL A 104 -15.59 0.64 4.43
N MET A 105 -14.73 0.05 3.60
CA MET A 105 -15.08 -1.15 2.82
C MET A 105 -15.33 -2.37 3.72
N TYR A 106 -14.46 -2.62 4.70
CA TYR A 106 -14.61 -3.73 5.63
C TYR A 106 -15.94 -3.71 6.41
N PRO A 107 -16.33 -2.63 7.12
CA PRO A 107 -17.59 -2.62 7.85
C PRO A 107 -18.81 -2.72 6.93
N ILE A 108 -18.75 -2.20 5.70
CA ILE A 108 -19.82 -2.42 4.70
C ILE A 108 -19.92 -3.90 4.32
N LYS A 109 -18.80 -4.57 4.06
CA LYS A 109 -18.79 -6.00 3.73
C LYS A 109 -19.29 -6.87 4.88
N GLU A 110 -18.90 -6.56 6.10
CA GLU A 110 -19.14 -7.42 7.27
C GLU A 110 -20.51 -7.18 7.90
N TYR A 111 -21.02 -5.94 7.88
CA TYR A 111 -22.21 -5.54 8.63
C TYR A 111 -23.32 -4.90 7.77
N GLY A 112 -23.11 -4.79 6.45
CA GLY A 112 -24.01 -4.11 5.51
C GLY A 112 -24.97 -5.02 4.75
#